data_AF-A0A7V3BU32-F1
#
_entry.id   AF-A0A7V3BU32-F1
#
_cell.length_a   1.000
_cell.length_b   1.000
_cell.length_c   1.000
_cell.angle_alpha   90.00
_cell.angle_beta   90.00
_cell.angle_gamma   90.00
#
_symmetry.space_group_name_H-M   'P 1'
#
loop_
_entity.id
_entity.type
_entity.pdbx_description
1 polymer ?
#
loop_
_entity_poly.entity_id
_entity_poly.type
_entity_poly.pdbx_seq_one_letter_code
_entity_poly.pdbx_strand_id
1 'polypeptide(L)'
;MRRGWGERRWAIMGIAAAVLGGGATLASVIGAGAVVGGGAGPDQALIEEALQAPLPTDPGSHVGGAALERQVFADGHVTFDEYERAVLSAIQCVRDQGFTVVGPYRYPEGPLVYSPGEDPSYRLTYGVIDTADEPRQGEVLARCEAQWLYRIQYVWLGKHAPTAAETQAWLERAWACARARGVPLSEPPTEDDAMDAVAAGCRPWETTPSP
;
A
#
# COMPACT_ATOMS: atom_id res chain seq x y z
N MET A 1 33.93 -16.17 -3.93
CA MET A 1 32.73 -16.99 -3.63
C MET A 1 31.56 -16.05 -3.32
N ARG A 2 30.80 -15.67 -4.35
CA ARG A 2 29.61 -14.81 -4.23
C ARG A 2 28.42 -15.76 -4.10
N ARG A 3 27.74 -15.77 -2.94
CA ARG A 3 26.56 -16.60 -2.72
C ARG A 3 25.39 -16.00 -3.48
N GLY A 4 24.77 -16.81 -4.33
CA GLY A 4 23.60 -16.43 -5.13
C GLY A 4 22.47 -15.96 -4.24
N TRP A 5 21.99 -14.76 -4.53
CA TRP A 5 20.69 -14.29 -4.07
C TRP A 5 19.65 -15.06 -4.87
N GLY A 6 19.20 -16.19 -4.29
CA GLY A 6 18.14 -17.00 -4.86
C GLY A 6 16.85 -16.19 -4.95
N GLU A 7 16.19 -16.35 -6.09
CA GLU A 7 14.85 -15.88 -6.41
C GLU A 7 13.86 -16.28 -5.30
N ARG A 8 13.67 -15.42 -4.30
CA ARG A 8 12.54 -15.52 -3.38
C ARG A 8 11.39 -14.79 -4.05
N ARG A 9 10.44 -15.57 -4.59
CA ARG A 9 9.18 -15.04 -5.12
C ARG A 9 8.38 -14.52 -3.93
N TRP A 10 8.46 -13.21 -3.68
CA TRP A 10 7.58 -12.53 -2.74
C TRP A 10 6.19 -12.46 -3.36
N ALA A 11 5.20 -13.08 -2.72
CA ALA A 11 3.80 -12.87 -3.06
C ALA A 11 3.41 -11.46 -2.59
N ILE A 12 3.53 -10.47 -3.47
CA ILE A 12 3.04 -9.12 -3.23
C ILE A 12 1.57 -9.11 -3.65
N MET A 13 0.64 -9.11 -2.68
CA MET A 13 -0.76 -8.75 -2.94
C MET A 13 -0.81 -7.24 -3.19
N GLY A 14 -0.69 -6.84 -4.46
CA GLY A 14 -0.99 -5.49 -4.91
C GLY A 14 -2.50 -5.28 -4.95
N ILE A 15 -3.01 -4.31 -4.21
CA ILE A 15 -4.40 -3.85 -4.33
C ILE A 15 -4.48 -3.01 -5.60
N ALA A 16 -5.09 -3.54 -6.66
CA ALA A 16 -5.40 -2.77 -7.86
C ALA A 16 -6.61 -1.87 -7.56
N ALA A 17 -6.38 -0.57 -7.39
CA ALA A 17 -7.45 0.42 -7.28
C ALA A 17 -8.10 0.65 -8.67
N ALA A 18 -9.33 0.18 -8.83
CA ALA A 18 -10.11 0.40 -10.05
C ALA A 18 -10.84 1.75 -9.96
N VAL A 19 -10.30 2.80 -10.59
CA VAL A 19 -10.96 4.10 -10.68
C VAL A 19 -12.05 4.06 -11.76
N LEU A 20 -13.32 4.03 -11.35
CA LEU A 20 -14.46 4.21 -12.25
C LEU A 20 -14.93 5.66 -12.22
N GLY A 21 -14.71 6.38 -13.32
CA GLY A 21 -15.20 7.73 -13.54
C GLY A 21 -16.70 7.76 -13.86
N GLY A 22 -17.50 8.36 -12.97
CA GLY A 22 -18.91 8.65 -13.18
C GLY A 22 -19.20 10.13 -12.96
N GLY A 23 -19.46 10.87 -14.04
CA GLY A 23 -19.90 12.26 -13.97
C GLY A 23 -21.38 12.37 -13.61
N ALA A 24 -21.72 13.29 -12.70
CA ALA A 24 -23.11 13.68 -12.42
C ALA A 24 -23.21 15.20 -12.23
N THR A 25 -24.22 15.78 -12.89
CA THR A 25 -24.55 17.20 -12.99
C THR A 25 -25.26 17.76 -11.76
N LEU A 26 -24.98 19.02 -11.46
CA LEU A 26 -25.49 19.81 -10.34
C LEU A 26 -26.96 20.22 -10.51
N ALA A 27 -27.78 20.03 -9.46
CA ALA A 27 -29.01 20.78 -9.23
C ALA A 27 -29.06 21.24 -7.76
N SER A 28 -29.22 22.55 -7.57
CA SER A 28 -29.19 23.22 -6.27
C SER A 28 -30.57 23.20 -5.59
N VAL A 29 -30.61 22.87 -4.29
CA VAL A 29 -31.70 23.24 -3.38
C VAL A 29 -31.10 23.80 -2.10
N ILE A 30 -31.44 25.06 -1.81
CA ILE A 30 -31.00 25.83 -0.64
C ILE A 30 -31.94 25.49 0.53
N GLY A 31 -31.38 24.93 1.60
CA GLY A 31 -32.07 24.73 2.88
C GLY A 31 -31.13 25.07 4.04
N ALA A 32 -31.31 26.26 4.63
CA ALA A 32 -30.53 26.74 5.75
C ALA A 32 -31.03 26.09 7.05
N GLY A 33 -30.41 24.97 7.41
CA GLY A 33 -30.43 24.40 8.75
C GLY A 33 -28.99 24.14 9.18
N ALA A 34 -28.47 24.92 10.12
CA ALA A 34 -27.17 24.70 10.71
C ALA A 34 -27.22 23.46 11.61
N VAL A 35 -27.12 22.29 10.99
CA VAL A 35 -26.64 21.10 11.67
C VAL A 35 -25.17 21.38 11.95
N VAL A 36 -24.75 21.31 13.21
CA VAL A 36 -23.33 21.13 13.54
C VAL A 36 -22.99 19.73 13.03
N GLY A 37 -22.82 19.61 11.72
CA GLY A 37 -22.41 18.38 11.08
C GLY A 37 -21.03 18.08 11.65
N GLY A 38 -20.91 16.98 12.38
CA GLY A 38 -19.62 16.32 12.53
C GLY A 38 -19.12 16.11 11.11
N GLY A 39 -18.23 17.01 10.68
CA GLY A 39 -17.78 17.05 9.30
C GLY A 39 -17.12 15.73 9.01
N ALA A 40 -17.61 15.04 7.98
CA ALA A 40 -16.89 13.96 7.34
C ALA A 40 -15.42 14.41 7.18
N GLY A 41 -14.49 13.71 7.82
CA GLY A 41 -13.07 14.02 7.73
C GLY A 41 -12.56 13.92 6.28
N PRO A 42 -11.33 14.40 6.01
CA PRO A 42 -10.80 14.47 4.65
C PRO A 42 -10.72 13.11 3.94
N ASP A 43 -10.67 12.01 4.70
CA ASP A 43 -10.52 10.65 4.16
C ASP A 43 -11.87 9.88 4.12
N GLN A 44 -13.00 10.54 4.42
CA GLN A 44 -14.31 9.90 4.57
C GLN A 44 -14.73 9.06 3.35
N ALA A 45 -14.54 9.56 2.14
CA ALA A 45 -14.94 8.84 0.92
C ALA A 45 -14.17 7.52 0.78
N LEU A 46 -12.87 7.52 1.07
CA LEU A 46 -12.03 6.32 1.05
C LEU A 46 -12.41 5.35 2.17
N ILE A 47 -12.78 5.86 3.34
CA ILE A 47 -13.26 5.05 4.47
C ILE A 47 -14.56 4.33 4.10
N GLU A 48 -15.53 5.04 3.51
CA GLU A 48 -16.80 4.46 3.07
C GLU A 48 -16.59 3.36 2.02
N GLU A 49 -15.69 3.59 1.08
CA GLU A 49 -15.29 2.59 0.08
C GLU A 49 -14.61 1.37 0.73
N ALA A 50 -13.65 1.58 1.63
CA ALA A 50 -12.93 0.51 2.33
C ALA A 50 -13.86 -0.39 3.16
N LEU A 51 -14.91 0.19 3.75
CA LEU A 51 -15.91 -0.54 4.52
C LEU A 51 -16.85 -1.39 3.64
N GLN A 52 -17.04 -1.01 2.38
CA GLN A 52 -17.84 -1.76 1.39
C GLN A 52 -17.02 -2.83 0.67
N ALA A 53 -15.70 -2.67 0.59
CA ALA A 53 -14.82 -3.63 -0.06
C ALA A 53 -14.85 -5.01 0.62
N PRO A 54 -14.98 -6.11 -0.14
CA PRO A 54 -14.88 -7.46 0.42
C PRO A 54 -13.46 -7.70 0.94
N LEU A 55 -13.34 -8.28 2.14
CA LEU A 55 -12.04 -8.68 2.67
C LEU A 55 -11.51 -9.89 1.89
N PRO A 56 -10.21 -9.91 1.50
CA PRO A 56 -9.63 -11.03 0.74
C PRO A 56 -9.72 -12.38 1.47
N THR A 57 -9.70 -12.33 2.80
CA THR A 57 -9.97 -13.47 3.68
C THR A 57 -10.83 -12.97 4.83
N ASP A 58 -12.15 -12.94 4.64
CA ASP A 58 -13.09 -12.50 5.68
C ASP A 58 -13.06 -13.47 6.87
N PRO A 59 -12.53 -13.07 8.04
CA PRO A 59 -12.52 -13.94 9.20
C PRO A 59 -13.87 -13.91 9.96
N GLY A 60 -14.87 -13.18 9.43
CA GLY A 60 -16.19 -12.94 10.03
C GLY A 60 -16.26 -11.63 10.81
N SER A 61 -17.44 -11.27 11.33
CA SER A 61 -17.66 -9.99 12.05
C SER A 61 -17.09 -9.93 13.48
N HIS A 62 -16.50 -11.03 13.98
CA HIS A 62 -16.02 -11.17 15.36
C HIS A 62 -14.50 -11.05 15.53
N VAL A 63 -13.78 -10.69 14.46
CA VAL A 63 -12.32 -10.58 14.51
C VAL A 63 -11.85 -9.25 15.11
N GLY A 64 -10.75 -9.31 15.85
CA GLY A 64 -10.27 -8.23 16.73
C GLY A 64 -10.00 -6.87 16.06
N GLY A 65 -9.85 -6.82 14.74
CA GLY A 65 -9.55 -5.57 14.03
C GLY A 65 -10.69 -4.55 14.00
N ALA A 66 -11.94 -4.99 14.10
CA ALA A 66 -13.09 -4.08 13.99
C ALA A 66 -13.11 -2.98 15.07
N ALA A 67 -12.55 -3.25 16.26
CA ALA A 67 -12.42 -2.24 17.30
C ALA A 67 -11.38 -1.18 16.96
N LEU A 68 -10.24 -1.60 16.38
CA LEU A 68 -9.21 -0.70 15.89
C LEU A 68 -9.73 0.13 14.71
N GLU A 69 -10.39 -0.49 13.73
CA GLU A 69 -10.99 0.21 12.58
C GLU A 69 -11.97 1.29 13.03
N ARG A 70 -12.89 0.98 13.97
CA ARG A 70 -13.82 1.98 14.51
C ARG A 70 -13.12 3.14 15.19
N GLN A 71 -11.99 2.90 15.85
CA GLN A 71 -11.21 3.97 16.48
C GLN A 71 -10.52 4.84 15.43
N VAL A 72 -9.85 4.22 14.45
CA VAL A 72 -9.09 4.90 13.40
C VAL A 72 -9.99 5.68 12.44
N PHE A 73 -11.20 5.20 12.18
CA PHE A 73 -12.14 5.88 11.28
C PHE A 73 -13.09 6.85 11.99
N ALA A 74 -12.94 7.06 13.30
CA ALA A 74 -13.90 7.81 14.11
C ALA A 74 -13.99 9.30 13.73
N ASP A 75 -12.88 9.91 13.31
CA ASP A 75 -12.79 11.33 12.95
C ASP A 75 -12.70 11.56 11.43
N GLY A 76 -12.79 10.49 10.64
CA GLY A 76 -12.70 10.53 9.18
C GLY A 76 -11.30 10.90 8.66
N HIS A 77 -10.25 10.76 9.48
CA HIS A 77 -8.87 11.00 9.07
C HIS A 77 -7.96 9.85 9.48
N VAL A 78 -7.21 9.28 8.54
CA VAL A 78 -6.23 8.22 8.85
C VAL A 78 -4.83 8.81 8.89
N THR A 79 -4.21 8.85 10.06
CA THR A 79 -2.83 9.33 10.24
C THR A 79 -1.79 8.23 10.00
N PHE A 80 -0.51 8.62 9.86
CA PHE A 80 0.58 7.63 9.73
C PHE A 80 0.70 6.76 10.99
N ASP A 81 0.56 7.34 12.18
CA ASP A 81 0.65 6.62 13.46
C ASP A 81 -0.46 5.55 13.58
N GLU A 82 -1.62 5.81 12.99
CA GLU A 82 -2.74 4.85 12.95
C GLU A 82 -2.50 3.72 11.95
N TYR A 83 -1.96 4.06 10.78
CA TYR A 83 -1.46 3.09 9.82
C TYR A 83 -0.35 2.22 10.42
N GLU A 84 0.63 2.81 11.09
CA GLU A 84 1.71 2.09 11.78
C GLU A 84 1.16 1.17 12.87
N ARG A 85 0.21 1.65 13.67
CA ARG A 85 -0.46 0.84 14.71
C ARG A 85 -1.20 -0.36 14.10
N ALA A 86 -1.82 -0.21 12.94
CA ALA A 86 -2.44 -1.29 12.20
C ALA A 86 -1.42 -2.33 11.71
N VAL A 87 -0.28 -1.88 11.17
CA VAL A 87 0.84 -2.75 10.75
C VAL A 87 1.40 -3.53 11.93
N LEU A 88 1.64 -2.87 13.06
CA LEU A 88 2.13 -3.51 14.28
C LEU A 88 1.13 -4.54 14.84
N SER A 89 -0.16 -4.28 14.71
CA SER A 89 -1.21 -5.22 15.12
C SER A 89 -1.25 -6.47 14.23
N ALA A 90 -1.07 -6.30 12.91
CA ALA A 90 -0.93 -7.42 11.98
C ALA A 90 0.34 -8.24 12.29
N ILE A 91 1.48 -7.58 12.53
CA ILE A 91 2.74 -8.23 12.94
C ILE A 91 2.55 -9.04 14.22
N GLN A 92 1.88 -8.47 15.23
CA GLN A 92 1.62 -9.18 16.48
C GLN A 92 0.73 -10.40 16.25
N CYS A 93 -0.33 -10.28 15.44
CA CYS A 93 -1.17 -11.42 15.05
C CYS A 93 -0.34 -12.55 14.43
N VAL A 94 0.58 -12.23 13.50
CA VAL A 94 1.46 -13.23 12.87
C VAL A 94 2.39 -13.88 13.89
N ARG A 95 2.96 -13.10 14.83
CA ARG A 95 3.78 -13.62 15.93
C ARG A 95 3.00 -14.56 16.85
N ASP A 96 1.76 -14.22 17.18
CA ASP A 96 0.87 -15.06 18.01
C ASP A 96 0.53 -16.40 17.34
N GLN A 97 0.64 -16.48 16.02
CA GLN A 97 0.50 -17.73 15.25
C GLN A 97 1.79 -18.59 15.22
N GLY A 98 2.85 -18.15 15.91
CA GLY A 98 4.10 -18.87 16.06
C GLY A 98 5.19 -18.53 15.05
N PHE A 99 5.01 -17.48 14.25
CA PHE A 99 5.97 -17.08 13.23
C PHE A 99 6.96 -16.03 13.74
N THR A 100 8.22 -16.10 13.29
CA THR A 100 9.21 -15.07 13.55
C THR A 100 9.07 -13.95 12.53
N VAL A 101 8.78 -12.73 13.00
CA VAL A 101 8.58 -11.56 12.13
C VAL A 101 9.66 -10.51 12.35
N VAL A 102 10.24 -10.02 11.25
CA VAL A 102 11.16 -8.87 11.22
C VAL A 102 10.51 -7.66 10.58
N GLY A 103 10.91 -6.47 11.06
CA GLY A 103 10.25 -5.20 10.75
C GLY A 103 9.32 -4.72 11.89
N PRO A 104 8.48 -3.69 11.63
CA PRO A 104 8.27 -3.07 10.33
C PRO A 104 9.51 -2.32 9.83
N TYR A 105 9.68 -2.27 8.52
CA TYR A 105 10.71 -1.52 7.84
C TYR A 105 10.09 -0.31 7.14
N ARG A 106 10.85 0.78 7.12
CA ARG A 106 10.53 1.99 6.38
C ARG A 106 11.64 2.25 5.37
N TYR A 107 11.31 2.69 4.16
CA TYR A 107 12.31 3.13 3.20
C TYR A 107 13.31 4.13 3.86
N PRO A 108 14.63 3.98 3.63
CA PRO A 108 15.30 3.05 2.70
C PRO A 108 15.66 1.67 3.30
N GLU A 109 15.13 1.35 4.47
CA GLU A 109 15.40 0.12 5.21
C GLU A 109 14.48 -1.02 4.72
N GLY A 110 15.00 -2.25 4.75
CA GLY A 110 14.21 -3.45 4.49
C GLY A 110 13.88 -3.73 3.02
N PRO A 111 13.06 -4.78 2.76
CA PRO A 111 12.58 -5.09 1.43
C PRO A 111 11.61 -4.02 0.97
N LEU A 112 11.79 -3.60 -0.28
CA LEU A 112 11.00 -2.55 -0.87
C LEU A 112 9.88 -3.15 -1.72
N VAL A 113 8.70 -2.57 -1.56
CA VAL A 113 7.52 -2.83 -2.39
C VAL A 113 7.22 -1.52 -3.08
N TYR A 114 7.19 -1.54 -4.40
CA TYR A 114 6.95 -0.35 -5.21
C TYR A 114 5.81 -0.61 -6.18
N SER A 115 5.04 0.46 -6.42
CA SER A 115 4.16 0.58 -7.57
C SER A 115 4.50 1.86 -8.33
N PRO A 116 4.29 1.90 -9.65
CA PRO A 116 4.58 3.10 -10.44
C PRO A 116 3.89 4.34 -9.88
N GLY A 117 4.64 5.44 -9.76
CA GLY A 117 4.15 6.70 -9.22
C GLY A 117 4.16 6.80 -7.70
N GLU A 118 4.25 5.69 -6.95
CA GLU A 118 4.27 5.73 -5.50
C GLU A 118 5.63 6.17 -4.93
N ASP A 119 5.58 6.91 -3.83
CA ASP A 119 6.73 7.14 -2.95
C ASP A 119 6.82 5.99 -1.92
N PRO A 120 7.92 5.21 -1.90
CA PRO A 120 8.05 4.06 -1.01
C PRO A 120 8.06 4.45 0.48
N SER A 121 8.27 5.72 0.82
CA SER A 121 8.24 6.21 2.21
C SER A 121 6.86 6.18 2.85
N TYR A 122 5.79 6.05 2.05
CA TYR A 122 4.42 5.88 2.55
C TYR A 122 4.10 4.45 2.96
N ARG A 123 4.92 3.46 2.63
CA ARG A 123 4.66 2.05 2.92
C ARG A 123 5.55 1.54 4.05
N LEU A 124 4.93 0.80 4.97
CA LEU A 124 5.63 -0.07 5.89
C LEU A 124 5.58 -1.51 5.38
N THR A 125 6.72 -2.19 5.42
CA THR A 125 6.84 -3.60 5.05
C THR A 125 7.33 -4.43 6.23
N TYR A 126 7.00 -5.71 6.28
CA TYR A 126 7.55 -6.64 7.26
C TYR A 126 7.74 -8.01 6.60
N GLY A 127 8.63 -8.82 7.15
CA GLY A 127 8.96 -10.13 6.62
C GLY A 127 8.83 -11.21 7.68
N VAL A 128 8.46 -12.43 7.25
CA VAL A 128 8.51 -13.61 8.11
C VAL A 128 9.82 -14.36 7.82
N ILE A 129 10.59 -14.64 8.87
CA ILE A 129 11.84 -15.41 8.77
C ILE A 129 11.56 -16.83 9.26
N ASP A 130 12.02 -17.81 8.47
CA ASP A 130 12.05 -19.24 8.79
C ASP A 130 10.68 -19.93 8.81
N THR A 131 10.25 -20.40 7.65
CA THR A 131 8.96 -21.07 7.48
C THR A 131 9.15 -22.42 6.81
N ALA A 132 9.30 -23.46 7.64
CA ALA A 132 9.19 -24.84 7.17
C ALA A 132 7.78 -25.18 6.61
N ASP A 133 6.81 -24.27 6.74
CA ASP A 133 5.41 -24.40 6.34
C ASP A 133 4.93 -23.15 5.56
N GLU A 134 5.40 -23.02 4.32
CA GLU A 134 5.07 -21.90 3.42
C GLU A 134 3.55 -21.76 3.12
N PRO A 135 2.77 -22.84 2.89
CA PRO A 135 1.34 -22.70 2.65
C PRO A 135 0.60 -22.06 3.83
N ARG A 136 0.88 -22.51 5.06
CA ARG A 136 0.28 -21.94 6.27
C ARG A 136 0.69 -20.49 6.48
N GLN A 137 1.94 -20.13 6.15
CA GLN A 137 2.42 -18.76 6.25
C GLN A 137 1.55 -17.81 5.41
N GLY A 138 1.27 -18.15 4.15
CA GLY A 138 0.44 -17.33 3.27
C GLY A 138 -0.97 -17.09 3.82
N GLU A 139 -1.61 -18.14 4.32
CA GLU A 139 -2.94 -18.05 4.94
C GLU A 139 -2.95 -17.20 6.22
N VAL A 140 -1.91 -17.35 7.06
CA VAL A 140 -1.78 -16.59 8.31
C VAL A 140 -1.52 -15.12 8.03
N LEU A 141 -0.64 -14.80 7.08
CA LEU A 141 -0.39 -13.42 6.66
C LEU A 141 -1.67 -12.79 6.11
N ALA A 142 -2.31 -13.43 5.12
CA ALA A 142 -3.53 -12.92 4.53
C ALA A 142 -4.62 -12.65 5.57
N ARG A 143 -4.82 -13.58 6.52
CA ARG A 143 -5.82 -13.44 7.59
C ARG A 143 -5.45 -12.31 8.56
N CYS A 144 -4.20 -12.24 9.02
CA CYS A 144 -3.77 -11.21 9.96
C CYS A 144 -3.80 -9.81 9.32
N GLU A 145 -3.45 -9.68 8.04
CA GLU A 145 -3.55 -8.44 7.29
C GLU A 145 -5.01 -8.04 7.04
N ALA A 146 -5.85 -8.97 6.57
CA ALA A 146 -7.27 -8.72 6.39
C ALA A 146 -7.95 -8.27 7.69
N GLN A 147 -7.56 -8.86 8.81
CA GLN A 147 -8.09 -8.50 10.12
C GLN A 147 -7.62 -7.12 10.59
N TRP A 148 -6.33 -6.81 10.53
CA TRP A 148 -5.77 -5.68 11.28
C TRP A 148 -5.32 -4.50 10.43
N LEU A 149 -5.04 -4.72 9.14
CA LEU A 149 -4.30 -3.78 8.31
C LEU A 149 -5.06 -3.36 7.07
N TYR A 150 -5.74 -4.28 6.39
CA TYR A 150 -6.17 -4.13 4.99
C TYR A 150 -6.94 -2.84 4.73
N ARG A 151 -8.01 -2.55 5.48
CA ARG A 151 -8.82 -1.34 5.27
C ARG A 151 -8.08 -0.06 5.65
N ILE A 152 -7.32 -0.07 6.74
CA ILE A 152 -6.56 1.10 7.18
C ILE A 152 -5.45 1.41 6.16
N GLN A 153 -4.76 0.38 5.66
CA GLN A 153 -3.78 0.52 4.59
C GLN A 153 -4.43 0.98 3.28
N TYR A 154 -5.63 0.49 2.95
CA TYR A 154 -6.38 0.95 1.78
C TYR A 154 -6.60 2.47 1.82
N VAL A 155 -7.12 2.98 2.93
CA VAL A 155 -7.37 4.42 3.09
C VAL A 155 -6.06 5.21 3.09
N TRP A 156 -5.06 4.74 3.84
CA TRP A 156 -3.75 5.40 3.94
C TRP A 156 -3.05 5.49 2.59
N LEU A 157 -2.96 4.39 1.83
CA LEU A 157 -2.34 4.42 0.50
C LEU A 157 -3.22 5.14 -0.52
N GLY A 158 -4.55 5.02 -0.41
CA GLY A 158 -5.51 5.66 -1.32
C GLY A 158 -5.39 7.18 -1.32
N LYS A 159 -5.21 7.82 -0.17
CA LYS A 159 -5.00 9.28 -0.11
C LYS A 159 -3.62 9.73 -0.62
N HIS A 160 -2.69 8.79 -0.77
CA HIS A 160 -1.37 8.99 -1.35
C HIS A 160 -1.25 8.42 -2.76
N ALA A 161 -2.37 8.00 -3.37
CA ALA A 161 -2.36 7.42 -4.70
C ALA A 161 -1.87 8.46 -5.73
N PRO A 162 -0.91 8.09 -6.60
CA PRO A 162 -0.40 9.01 -7.60
C PRO A 162 -1.46 9.32 -8.65
N THR A 163 -1.48 10.55 -9.11
CA THR A 163 -2.21 10.93 -10.32
C THR A 163 -1.57 10.30 -11.56
N ALA A 164 -2.34 10.17 -12.65
CA ALA A 164 -1.80 9.67 -13.92
C ALA A 164 -0.58 10.48 -14.42
N ALA A 165 -0.56 11.79 -14.16
CA ALA A 165 0.58 12.65 -14.51
C ALA A 165 1.83 12.34 -13.65
N GLU A 166 1.64 12.10 -12.35
CA GLU A 166 2.74 11.71 -11.44
C GLU A 166 3.28 10.33 -11.79
N THR A 167 2.41 9.36 -12.09
CA THR A 167 2.82 8.04 -12.59
C THR A 167 3.59 8.14 -13.90
N GLN A 168 3.12 8.94 -14.86
CA GLN A 168 3.84 9.14 -16.13
C GLN A 168 5.21 9.78 -15.91
N ALA A 169 5.30 10.80 -15.05
CA ALA A 169 6.57 11.45 -14.74
C ALA A 169 7.53 10.48 -14.02
N TRP A 170 7.01 9.59 -13.18
CA TRP A 170 7.78 8.53 -12.54
C TRP A 170 8.35 7.54 -13.57
N LEU A 171 7.54 7.10 -14.53
CA LEU A 171 7.96 6.20 -15.61
C LEU A 171 9.06 6.84 -16.47
N GLU A 172 8.89 8.10 -16.84
CA GLU A 172 9.89 8.84 -17.62
C GLU A 172 11.23 8.95 -16.90
N ARG A 173 11.22 9.22 -15.59
CA ARG A 173 12.43 9.25 -14.76
C ARG A 173 13.07 7.87 -14.66
N ALA A 174 12.29 6.80 -14.52
CA ALA A 174 12.79 5.43 -14.48
C ALA A 174 13.48 5.06 -15.79
N TRP A 175 12.83 5.29 -16.94
CA TRP A 175 13.42 5.02 -18.26
C TRP A 175 14.65 5.88 -18.55
N ALA A 176 14.66 7.16 -18.13
CA ALA A 176 15.83 8.02 -18.28
C ALA A 176 17.04 7.47 -17.50
N CYS A 177 16.83 7.04 -16.25
CA CYS A 177 17.85 6.39 -15.45
C CYS A 177 18.31 5.06 -16.06
N ALA A 178 17.39 4.24 -16.56
CA ALA A 178 17.68 2.99 -17.25
C ALA A 178 18.64 3.21 -18.43
N ARG A 179 18.33 4.18 -19.30
CA ARG A 179 19.20 4.56 -20.43
C ARG A 179 20.58 5.00 -19.96
N ALA A 180 20.66 5.85 -18.93
CA ALA A 180 21.93 6.33 -18.38
C ALA A 180 22.80 5.18 -17.83
N ARG A 181 22.18 4.11 -17.34
CA ARG A 181 22.84 2.92 -16.77
C ARG A 181 23.06 1.80 -17.77
N GLY A 182 22.60 1.95 -19.02
CA GLY A 182 22.67 0.89 -20.03
C GLY A 182 21.77 -0.31 -19.73
N VAL A 183 20.71 -0.13 -18.94
CA VAL A 183 19.66 -1.13 -18.76
C VAL A 183 18.84 -1.19 -20.05
N PRO A 184 18.68 -2.37 -20.70
CA PRO A 184 17.87 -2.50 -21.91
C PRO A 184 16.42 -2.05 -21.68
N LEU A 185 15.84 -1.40 -22.69
CA LEU A 185 14.44 -0.98 -22.72
C LEU A 185 13.77 -1.57 -23.96
N SER A 186 12.48 -1.84 -23.85
CA SER A 186 11.62 -2.16 -24.98
C SER A 186 11.38 -0.93 -25.87
N GLU A 187 10.88 -1.14 -27.09
CA GLU A 187 10.48 -0.08 -28.02
C GLU A 187 9.00 -0.25 -28.44
N PRO A 188 8.06 0.57 -27.91
CA PRO A 188 8.25 1.62 -26.90
C PRO A 188 8.54 1.07 -25.49
N PRO A 189 9.12 1.88 -24.58
CA PRO A 189 9.35 1.47 -23.19
C PRO A 189 8.05 1.10 -22.47
N THR A 190 8.12 0.10 -21.61
CA THR A 190 6.98 -0.42 -20.84
C THR A 190 7.08 -0.08 -19.35
N GLU A 191 6.01 -0.34 -18.61
CA GLU A 191 6.03 -0.29 -17.14
C GLU A 191 7.01 -1.31 -16.55
N ASP A 192 7.08 -2.53 -17.10
CA ASP A 192 8.03 -3.56 -16.68
C ASP A 192 9.48 -3.08 -16.83
N ASP A 193 9.80 -2.40 -17.94
CA ASP A 193 11.13 -1.81 -18.13
C ASP A 193 11.47 -0.77 -17.03
N ALA A 194 10.46 -0.01 -16.56
CA ALA A 194 10.65 0.95 -15.47
C ALA A 194 10.86 0.24 -14.12
N MET A 195 10.17 -0.87 -13.88
CA MET A 195 10.34 -1.69 -12.68
C MET A 195 11.71 -2.38 -12.65
N ASP A 196 12.18 -2.86 -13.80
CA ASP A 196 13.54 -3.40 -13.96
C ASP A 196 14.61 -2.33 -13.68
N ALA A 197 14.37 -1.09 -14.13
CA ALA A 197 15.24 0.03 -13.81
C ALA A 197 15.31 0.29 -12.30
N VAL A 198 14.18 0.25 -11.59
CA VAL A 198 14.13 0.37 -10.12
C VAL A 198 14.90 -0.77 -9.45
N ALA A 199 14.72 -2.02 -9.90
CA ALA A 199 15.47 -3.17 -9.42
C ALA A 199 16.98 -3.03 -9.66
N ALA A 200 17.38 -2.34 -10.74
CA ALA A 200 18.77 -2.00 -11.06
C ALA A 200 19.32 -0.79 -10.26
N GLY A 201 18.53 -0.24 -9.33
CA GLY A 201 18.92 0.83 -8.40
C GLY A 201 18.46 2.23 -8.78
N CYS A 202 17.61 2.38 -9.81
CA CYS A 202 17.00 3.67 -10.12
C CYS A 202 15.99 4.09 -9.04
N ARG A 203 15.89 5.40 -8.79
CA ARG A 203 15.01 5.97 -7.75
C ARG A 203 14.09 7.04 -8.34
N PRO A 204 13.13 6.65 -9.19
CA PRO A 204 12.23 7.60 -9.87
C PRO A 204 11.30 8.37 -8.93
N TRP A 205 11.18 8.00 -7.65
CA TRP A 205 10.46 8.80 -6.63
C TRP A 205 11.28 9.99 -6.12
N GLU A 206 12.60 10.00 -6.29
CA GLU A 206 13.43 11.14 -5.92
C GLU A 206 13.28 12.24 -7.00
N THR A 207 12.80 13.42 -6.60
CA THR A 207 12.58 14.56 -7.50
C THR A 207 13.88 15.23 -7.97
N THR A 208 14.99 14.91 -7.32
CA THR A 208 16.33 15.34 -7.73
C THR A 208 17.00 14.19 -8.48
N PRO A 209 17.55 14.40 -9.69
CA PRO A 209 18.30 13.35 -10.36
C PRO A 209 19.45 12.89 -9.45
N SER A 210 19.46 11.60 -9.11
CA SER A 210 20.64 10.98 -8.48
C SER A 210 21.83 11.18 -9.43
N PRO A 211 22.97 11.72 -8.95
CA PRO A 211 24.15 12.02 -9.78
C PRO A 211 24.79 10.77 -10.41
#